data_AF-A0A258BGX2-F1
#
_entry.id   AF-A0A258BGX2-F1
#
_cell.length_a   1.000
_cell.length_b   1.000
_cell.length_c   1.000
_cell.angle_alpha   90.00
_cell.angle_beta   90.00
_cell.angle_gamma   90.00
#
_symmetry.space_group_name_H-M   'P 1'
#
loop_
_entity.id
_entity.type
_entity.pdbx_description
1 polymer ?
#
loop_
_entity_poly.entity_id
_entity_poly.type
_entity_poly.pdbx_seq_one_letter_code
_entity_poly.pdbx_strand_id
1 'polypeptide(L)'
;MKEFFNFLIEQFEPEFAYITNWEDWKTKHYIRRPTFKSDGTYAGMGEGGMGFDFLEGIPGIYWMTYMTGEVIPPAVLSQLPSDIVTQDGRGYCIQSYPSSSLIGTEDGLKAEQKIRQTLGEDRFFDAESWLKTEMAKIK
;
A
#
# COMPACT_ATOMS: atom_id res chain seq x y z
N MET A 1 14.99 8.00 1.68
CA MET A 1 13.56 7.61 1.83
C MET A 1 13.38 6.14 2.17
N LYS A 2 13.94 5.19 1.41
CA LYS A 2 13.85 3.75 1.74
C LYS A 2 14.33 3.42 3.15
N GLU A 3 15.48 3.94 3.56
CA GLU A 3 16.01 3.77 4.93
C GLU A 3 15.07 4.31 6.01
N PHE A 4 14.48 5.50 5.78
CA PHE A 4 13.49 6.07 6.69
C PHE A 4 12.22 5.22 6.77
N PHE A 5 11.77 4.67 5.63
CA PHE A 5 10.59 3.79 5.60
C PHE A 5 10.84 2.51 6.39
N ASN A 6 11.98 1.85 6.16
CA ASN A 6 12.38 0.66 6.91
C ASN A 6 12.50 0.98 8.41
N PHE A 7 13.09 2.12 8.78
CA PHE A 7 13.11 2.57 10.17
C PHE A 7 11.71 2.66 10.78
N LEU A 8 10.73 3.25 10.07
CA LEU A 8 9.35 3.31 10.57
C LEU A 8 8.74 1.90 10.74
N ILE A 9 8.99 0.99 9.80
CA ILE A 9 8.49 -0.39 9.88
C ILE A 9 9.10 -1.12 11.08
N GLU A 10 10.41 -0.99 11.30
CA GLU A 10 11.10 -1.60 12.44
C GLU A 10 10.62 -1.06 13.79
N GLN A 11 10.34 0.24 13.88
CA GLN A 11 9.95 0.87 15.15
C GLN A 11 8.49 0.63 15.54
N PHE A 12 7.60 0.58 14.55
CA PHE A 12 6.16 0.52 14.80
C PHE A 12 5.53 -0.83 14.48
N GLU A 13 6.26 -1.71 13.80
CA GLU A 13 5.83 -3.07 13.45
C GLU A 13 4.43 -3.14 12.81
N PRO A 14 4.09 -2.24 11.85
CA PRO A 14 2.74 -2.16 11.32
C PRO A 14 2.39 -3.41 10.51
N GLU A 15 1.10 -3.69 10.34
CA GLU A 15 0.64 -4.69 9.37
C GLU A 15 0.70 -4.14 7.93
N PHE A 16 0.41 -2.84 7.79
CA PHE A 16 0.49 -2.11 6.53
C PHE A 16 1.11 -0.73 6.73
N ALA A 17 2.02 -0.35 5.84
CA ALA A 17 2.58 1.01 5.81
C ALA A 17 2.79 1.50 4.39
N TYR A 18 2.85 2.81 4.21
CA TYR A 18 3.01 3.41 2.89
C TYR A 18 3.72 4.76 2.92
N ILE A 19 4.34 5.11 1.80
CA ILE A 19 4.81 6.46 1.47
C ILE A 19 4.18 6.89 0.14
N THR A 20 3.60 8.09 0.12
CA THR A 20 2.98 8.68 -1.07
C THR A 20 3.01 10.22 -1.01
N ASN A 21 2.37 10.92 -1.96
CA ASN A 21 2.10 12.36 -1.90
C ASN A 21 0.61 12.64 -1.62
N TRP A 22 0.24 13.90 -1.42
CA TRP A 22 -1.13 14.28 -1.09
C TRP A 22 -2.14 13.93 -2.19
N GLU A 23 -1.75 14.11 -3.45
CA GLU A 23 -2.63 13.93 -4.59
C GLU A 23 -2.99 12.46 -4.78
N ASP A 24 -2.00 11.57 -4.68
CA ASP A 24 -2.17 10.12 -4.76
C ASP A 24 -2.86 9.53 -3.52
N TRP A 25 -2.60 10.08 -2.33
CA TRP A 25 -3.33 9.70 -1.13
C TRP A 25 -4.83 10.00 -1.24
N LYS A 26 -5.20 11.17 -1.77
CA LYS A 26 -6.60 11.56 -1.94
C LYS A 26 -7.36 10.62 -2.88
N THR A 27 -6.73 10.07 -3.91
CA THR A 27 -7.41 9.21 -4.88
C THR A 27 -7.56 7.78 -4.40
N LYS A 28 -6.62 7.30 -3.58
CA LYS A 28 -6.57 5.92 -3.06
C LYS A 28 -7.15 5.82 -1.63
N HIS A 29 -8.29 6.46 -1.41
CA HIS A 29 -9.00 6.67 -0.14
C HIS A 29 -9.07 5.49 0.83
N TYR A 30 -8.05 5.22 1.67
CA TYR A 30 -8.17 4.08 2.60
C TYR A 30 -7.64 4.26 4.01
N ILE A 31 -6.90 5.34 4.33
CA ILE A 31 -6.23 5.42 5.64
C ILE A 31 -6.49 6.75 6.32
N ARG A 32 -6.75 6.68 7.63
CA ARG A 32 -6.79 7.82 8.58
C ARG A 32 -5.57 8.72 8.35
N ARG A 33 -5.71 10.03 8.61
CA ARG A 33 -4.72 11.08 8.29
C ARG A 33 -3.27 10.57 8.39
N PRO A 34 -2.41 10.81 7.37
CA PRO A 34 -1.02 10.37 7.38
C PRO A 34 -0.31 10.82 8.66
N THR A 35 0.38 9.89 9.30
CA THR A 35 1.03 10.07 10.61
C THR A 35 2.20 11.05 10.53
N PHE A 36 2.89 11.10 9.38
CA PHE A 36 4.05 11.97 9.17
C PHE A 36 3.97 12.68 7.82
N LYS A 37 4.42 13.94 7.80
CA LYS A 37 4.51 14.79 6.60
C LYS A 37 5.88 15.46 6.53
N SER A 38 6.55 15.38 5.39
CA SER A 38 7.75 16.16 5.07
C SER A 38 7.78 16.48 3.58
N ASP A 39 7.97 17.75 3.21
CA ASP A 39 8.17 18.21 1.83
C ASP A 39 7.17 17.66 0.79
N GLY A 40 5.89 17.62 1.14
CA GLY A 40 4.82 17.13 0.26
C GLY A 40 4.74 15.60 0.15
N THR A 41 5.65 14.88 0.80
CA THR A 41 5.62 13.43 1.00
C THR A 41 4.92 13.11 2.31
N TYR A 42 4.09 12.08 2.29
CA TYR A 42 3.29 11.60 3.41
C TYR A 42 3.66 10.15 3.69
N ALA A 43 3.85 9.83 4.96
CA ALA A 43 4.00 8.46 5.44
C ALA A 43 2.87 8.15 6.41
N GLY A 44 2.26 6.99 6.22
CA GLY A 44 1.19 6.48 7.07
C GLY A 44 1.40 5.03 7.41
N MET A 45 0.81 4.63 8.53
CA MET A 45 0.78 3.26 9.03
C MET A 45 -0.67 2.96 9.41
N GLY A 46 -1.08 1.72 9.29
CA GLY A 46 -2.37 1.33 9.82
C GLY A 46 -2.48 -0.16 10.10
N GLU A 47 -3.38 -0.47 11.02
CA GLU A 47 -3.85 -1.81 11.41
C GLU A 47 -5.30 -2.03 10.94
N GLY A 48 -5.92 -1.00 10.35
CA GLY A 48 -7.26 -1.03 9.77
C GLY A 48 -7.74 0.36 9.36
N GLY A 49 -8.71 0.43 8.44
CA GLY A 49 -9.26 1.68 7.91
C GLY A 49 -10.73 1.54 7.55
N MET A 50 -11.61 2.46 7.98
CA MET A 50 -13.06 2.41 7.74
C MET A 50 -13.75 1.07 8.11
N GLY A 51 -13.26 0.32 9.10
CA GLY A 51 -13.82 -0.98 9.45
C GLY A 51 -13.35 -2.15 8.57
N PHE A 52 -12.35 -1.91 7.72
CA PHE A 52 -11.61 -2.93 6.98
C PHE A 52 -10.35 -3.32 7.76
N ASP A 53 -10.15 -4.63 7.91
CA ASP A 53 -8.94 -5.24 8.44
C ASP A 53 -7.96 -5.46 7.27
N PHE A 54 -6.71 -5.02 7.40
CA PHE A 54 -5.73 -5.14 6.31
C PHE A 54 -5.29 -6.58 6.02
N LEU A 55 -5.71 -7.54 6.85
CA LEU A 55 -5.63 -8.97 6.56
C LEU A 55 -6.69 -9.43 5.53
N GLU A 56 -7.76 -8.66 5.31
CA GLU A 56 -8.82 -8.98 4.34
C GLU A 56 -8.48 -8.55 2.90
N GLY A 57 -7.38 -7.79 2.72
CA GLY A 57 -6.89 -7.37 1.41
C GLY A 57 -6.01 -6.13 1.43
N ILE A 58 -5.49 -5.76 0.27
CA ILE A 58 -4.51 -4.70 0.11
C ILE A 58 -5.23 -3.38 -0.18
N PRO A 59 -5.06 -2.33 0.65
CA PRO A 59 -5.71 -1.03 0.43
C PRO A 59 -5.30 -0.37 -0.89
N GLY A 60 -4.07 -0.62 -1.30
CA GLY A 60 -3.51 -0.08 -2.53
C GLY A 60 -2.01 -0.30 -2.58
N ILE A 61 -1.44 -0.05 -3.77
CA ILE A 61 0.00 0.11 -3.95
C ILE A 61 0.29 1.61 -4.09
N TYR A 62 1.25 2.06 -3.29
CA TYR A 62 1.75 3.43 -3.29
C TYR A 62 3.20 3.46 -3.82
N TRP A 63 3.85 4.62 -3.79
CA TRP A 63 5.26 4.72 -4.17
C TRP A 63 6.12 3.72 -3.38
N MET A 64 5.96 3.70 -2.05
CA MET A 64 6.47 2.64 -1.20
C MET A 64 5.32 2.05 -0.41
N THR A 65 5.25 0.72 -0.34
CA THR A 65 4.23 -0.04 0.39
C THR A 65 4.90 -1.14 1.18
N TYR A 66 4.52 -1.32 2.43
CA TYR A 66 4.89 -2.47 3.24
C TYR A 66 3.64 -3.24 3.63
N MET A 67 3.76 -4.56 3.64
CA MET A 67 2.73 -5.48 4.11
C MET A 67 3.37 -6.71 4.76
N THR A 68 2.75 -7.25 5.80
CA THR A 68 3.20 -8.52 6.41
C THR A 68 3.00 -9.69 5.44
N GLY A 69 3.77 -10.77 5.65
CA GLY A 69 3.67 -11.99 4.82
C GLY A 69 2.32 -12.72 4.93
N GLU A 70 1.46 -12.30 5.87
CA GLU A 70 0.11 -12.85 6.05
C GLU A 70 -0.89 -12.28 5.04
N VAL A 71 -0.65 -11.05 4.54
CA VAL A 71 -1.54 -10.37 3.57
C VAL A 71 -1.38 -10.92 2.16
N ILE A 72 -0.14 -11.21 1.73
CA ILE A 72 0.15 -11.78 0.40
C ILE A 72 1.08 -13.00 0.53
N PRO A 73 0.72 -14.15 -0.08
CA PRO A 73 1.59 -15.31 -0.10
C PRO A 73 2.96 -15.00 -0.72
N PRO A 74 4.06 -15.48 -0.12
CA PRO A 74 5.42 -15.28 -0.63
C PRO A 74 5.61 -15.66 -2.12
N ALA A 75 4.90 -16.70 -2.58
CA ALA A 75 4.97 -17.17 -3.97
C ALA A 75 4.40 -16.18 -5.00
N VAL A 76 3.47 -15.31 -4.59
CA VAL A 76 2.95 -14.24 -5.44
C VAL A 76 3.95 -13.09 -5.49
N LEU A 77 4.53 -12.74 -4.34
CA LEU A 77 5.53 -11.68 -4.23
C LEU A 77 6.83 -12.02 -4.98
N SER A 78 7.22 -13.30 -5.05
CA SER A 78 8.39 -13.73 -5.84
C SER A 78 8.25 -13.54 -7.35
N GLN A 79 7.04 -13.21 -7.84
CA GLN A 79 6.82 -12.87 -9.24
C GLN A 79 7.16 -11.40 -9.53
N LEU A 80 7.26 -10.55 -8.50
CA LEU A 80 7.74 -9.19 -8.66
C LEU A 80 9.27 -9.18 -8.80
N PRO A 81 9.82 -8.31 -9.65
CA PRO A 81 11.26 -8.08 -9.75
C PRO A 81 11.89 -7.74 -8.38
N SER A 82 13.08 -8.28 -8.09
CA SER A 82 13.77 -8.10 -6.81
C SER A 82 14.25 -6.67 -6.54
N ASP A 83 14.31 -5.83 -7.57
CA ASP A 83 14.56 -4.39 -7.45
C ASP A 83 13.32 -3.61 -6.98
N ILE A 84 12.14 -4.21 -7.13
CA ILE A 84 10.84 -3.65 -6.73
C ILE A 84 10.42 -4.19 -5.37
N VAL A 85 10.66 -5.47 -5.07
CA VAL A 85 10.29 -6.10 -3.80
C VAL A 85 11.51 -6.45 -2.96
N THR A 86 11.51 -6.05 -1.69
CA THR A 86 12.51 -6.45 -0.69
C THR A 86 11.80 -7.12 0.47
N GLN A 87 12.26 -8.31 0.88
CA GLN A 87 11.78 -8.94 2.10
C GLN A 87 12.47 -8.31 3.31
N ASP A 88 11.70 -7.98 4.33
CA ASP A 88 12.20 -7.45 5.60
C ASP A 88 11.57 -8.24 6.74
N GLY A 89 12.29 -9.23 7.27
CA GLY A 89 11.92 -10.07 8.40
C GLY A 89 10.50 -10.65 8.32
N ARG A 90 9.52 -9.85 8.77
CA ARG A 90 8.09 -10.16 8.93
C ARG A 90 7.23 -9.85 7.69
N GLY A 91 7.75 -9.13 6.71
CA GLY A 91 6.96 -8.68 5.57
C GLY A 91 7.75 -8.32 4.33
N TYR A 92 7.12 -7.56 3.46
CA TYR A 92 7.62 -7.20 2.15
C TYR A 92 7.43 -5.72 1.89
N CYS A 93 8.53 -5.05 1.53
CA CYS A 93 8.54 -3.70 1.02
C CYS A 93 8.50 -3.72 -0.50
N ILE A 94 7.47 -3.11 -1.08
CA ILE A 94 7.33 -2.86 -2.51
C ILE A 94 7.64 -1.39 -2.79
N GLN A 95 8.59 -1.13 -3.67
CA GLN A 95 8.89 0.19 -4.22
C GLN A 95 8.46 0.23 -5.69
N SER A 96 7.31 0.84 -5.96
CA SER A 96 6.66 0.79 -7.28
C SER A 96 7.48 1.44 -8.39
N TYR A 97 8.29 2.43 -8.03
CA TYR A 97 9.15 3.17 -8.96
C TYR A 97 10.29 3.90 -8.19
N PRO A 98 11.38 4.30 -8.87
CA PRO A 98 12.59 4.77 -8.18
C PRO A 98 12.44 6.12 -7.47
N SER A 99 11.49 6.97 -7.87
CA SER A 99 11.37 8.36 -7.38
C SER A 99 9.93 8.77 -7.12
N SER A 100 9.70 9.54 -6.06
CA SER A 100 8.39 10.15 -5.76
C SER A 100 7.91 11.12 -6.84
N SER A 101 8.79 11.60 -7.71
CA SER A 101 8.42 12.45 -8.85
C SER A 101 7.55 11.72 -9.89
N LEU A 102 7.48 10.40 -9.84
CA LEU A 102 6.65 9.57 -10.71
C LEU A 102 5.24 9.34 -10.15
N ILE A 103 4.96 9.77 -8.91
CA ILE A 103 3.64 9.63 -8.32
C ILE A 103 2.62 10.41 -9.16
N GLY A 104 1.58 9.72 -9.63
CA GLY A 104 0.52 10.29 -10.45
C GLY A 104 0.89 10.58 -11.91
N THR A 105 2.11 10.25 -12.36
CA THR A 105 2.46 10.29 -13.78
C THR A 105 1.95 9.05 -14.49
N GLU A 106 1.84 9.10 -15.82
CA GLU A 106 1.41 7.94 -16.62
C GLU A 106 2.33 6.72 -16.41
N ASP A 107 3.64 6.95 -16.32
CA ASP A 107 4.62 5.88 -16.08
C ASP A 107 4.48 5.29 -14.67
N GLY A 108 4.26 6.13 -13.65
CA GLY A 108 4.01 5.66 -12.28
C GLY A 108 2.73 4.83 -12.20
N LEU A 109 1.65 5.28 -12.83
CA LEU A 109 0.38 4.57 -12.89
C LEU A 109 0.50 3.22 -13.62
N LYS A 110 1.24 3.16 -14.73
CA LYS A 110 1.53 1.90 -15.44
C LYS A 110 2.31 0.92 -14.58
N ALA A 111 3.31 1.41 -13.83
CA ALA A 111 4.10 0.58 -12.93
C ALA A 111 3.23 0.01 -11.79
N GLU A 112 2.41 0.85 -11.15
CA GLU A 112 1.46 0.42 -10.11
C GLU A 112 0.47 -0.60 -10.66
N GLN A 113 -0.10 -0.37 -11.84
CA GLN A 113 -1.04 -1.28 -12.48
C GLN A 113 -0.41 -2.64 -12.78
N LYS A 114 0.84 -2.67 -13.24
CA LYS A 114 1.58 -3.92 -13.47
C LYS A 114 1.79 -4.70 -12.17
N ILE A 115 2.10 -4.01 -11.08
CA ILE A 115 2.24 -4.64 -9.75
C ILE A 115 0.89 -5.22 -9.32
N ARG A 116 -0.20 -4.44 -9.43
CA ARG A 116 -1.55 -4.91 -9.09
C ARG A 116 -1.95 -6.16 -9.88
N GLN A 117 -1.72 -6.17 -11.18
CA GLN A 117 -1.97 -7.33 -12.04
C GLN A 117 -1.15 -8.55 -11.63
N THR A 118 0.11 -8.35 -11.22
CA THR A 118 0.99 -9.44 -10.77
C THR A 118 0.53 -10.01 -9.43
N LEU A 119 0.09 -9.15 -8.52
CA LEU A 119 -0.40 -9.56 -7.20
C LEU A 119 -1.80 -10.19 -7.25
N GLY A 120 -2.61 -9.82 -8.25
CA GLY A 120 -4.01 -10.21 -8.40
C GLY A 120 -4.93 -9.06 -7.97
N GLU A 121 -5.73 -8.54 -8.91
CA GLU A 121 -6.64 -7.41 -8.66
C GLU A 121 -7.71 -7.72 -7.60
N ASP A 122 -8.09 -8.99 -7.47
CA ASP A 122 -9.05 -9.49 -6.47
C ASP A 122 -8.55 -9.38 -5.03
N ARG A 123 -7.25 -9.18 -4.83
CA ARG A 123 -6.68 -8.95 -3.50
C ARG A 123 -6.76 -7.49 -3.06
N PHE A 124 -7.04 -6.58 -3.97
CA PHE A 124 -7.13 -5.17 -3.64
C PHE A 124 -8.51 -4.83 -3.11
N PHE A 125 -8.53 -4.04 -2.04
CA PHE A 125 -9.77 -3.55 -1.48
C PHE A 125 -10.48 -2.62 -2.48
N ASP A 126 -11.76 -2.90 -2.69
CA ASP A 126 -12.65 -2.07 -3.50
C ASP A 126 -13.63 -1.35 -2.57
N ALA A 127 -13.37 -0.06 -2.31
CA ALA A 127 -14.23 0.80 -1.50
C ALA A 127 -15.67 0.82 -2.00
N GLU A 128 -15.87 0.80 -3.32
CA GLU A 128 -17.21 0.96 -3.90
C GLU A 128 -18.05 -0.28 -3.62
N SER A 129 -17.48 -1.47 -3.82
CA SER A 129 -18.12 -2.75 -3.49
C SER A 129 -18.37 -2.90 -1.99
N TRP A 130 -17.42 -2.47 -1.15
CA TRP A 130 -17.57 -2.52 0.30
C TRP A 130 -18.68 -1.58 0.79
N LEU A 131 -18.70 -0.32 0.32
CA LEU A 131 -19.73 0.66 0.68
C LEU A 131 -21.14 0.16 0.27
N LYS A 132 -21.28 -0.42 -0.92
CA LYS A 132 -22.56 -1.02 -1.35
C LYS A 132 -23.00 -2.15 -0.42
N THR A 133 -22.06 -2.99 0.00
CA THR A 133 -22.33 -4.13 0.89
C THR A 133 -22.74 -3.67 2.29
N GLU A 134 -22.03 -2.71 2.88
CA GLU A 134 -22.38 -2.16 4.19
C GLU A 134 -23.70 -1.38 4.16
N MET A 135 -23.96 -0.58 3.12
CA MET A 135 -25.24 0.10 2.97
C MET A 135 -26.42 -0.86 2.80
N ALA A 136 -26.20 -2.06 2.26
CA ALA A 136 -27.23 -3.09 2.15
C ALA A 136 -27.57 -3.74 3.50
N LYS A 137 -26.64 -3.79 4.45
CA LYS A 137 -26.85 -4.35 5.80
C LYS A 137 -27.66 -3.42 6.72
N ILE A 138 -27.81 -2.14 6.35
CA ILE A 138 -28.50 -1.10 7.14
C ILE A 138 -29.99 -0.99 6.75
N LYS A 139 -30.48 -1.81 5.81
CA LYS A 139 -31.90 -1.88 5.42
C LYS A 139 -32.61 -3.06 6.05
#